data_AF-A0A9E3YIL2-F1
#
_entry.id   AF-A0A9E3YIL2-F1
#
_cell.length_a   1.000
_cell.length_b   1.000
_cell.length_c   1.000
_cell.angle_alpha   90.00
_cell.angle_beta   90.00
_cell.angle_gamma   90.00
#
_symmetry.space_group_name_H-M   'P 1'
#
loop_
_entity.id
_entity.type
_entity.pdbx_description
1 polymer ?
#
loop_
_entity_poly.entity_id
_entity_poly.type
_entity_poly.pdbx_seq_one_letter_code
_entity_poly.pdbx_strand_id
1 'polypeptide(L)'
;MTRFPLLLLGLFALALGSPARADITRGCRASIMVMGPEITANLQRLIEMDASGTCRRTQPNQCRLRAHQTLRACIGALWVGRGNHAIPAACQTGMGGSGRMNWTRWVGISPNLPHGPNSLVDRIRREACCPTRRFDVVHVRVRYGITGDDGCSGSAGGRYETVDQDDLDTRYRIDCGRQQALGICGSVPRRTNP
;
A
#
# COMPACT_ATOMS: atom_id res chain seq x y z
N MET A 1 81.66 -18.22 -21.97
CA MET A 1 80.41 -17.44 -22.13
C MET A 1 79.51 -18.31 -22.98
N THR A 2 78.50 -19.01 -22.47
CA THR A 2 77.19 -18.48 -22.05
C THR A 2 76.44 -19.51 -21.16
N ARG A 3 75.53 -19.01 -20.33
CA ARG A 3 74.85 -19.68 -19.20
C ARG A 3 73.52 -20.35 -19.63
N PHE A 4 73.17 -21.46 -18.96
CA PHE A 4 71.80 -21.99 -18.74
C PHE A 4 71.37 -21.65 -17.28
N PRO A 5 70.11 -21.82 -16.79
CA PRO A 5 68.80 -22.15 -17.40
C PRO A 5 67.60 -21.37 -16.78
N LEU A 6 66.35 -21.86 -17.01
CA LEU A 6 65.14 -21.84 -16.14
C LEU A 6 64.26 -20.57 -16.05
N LEU A 7 63.00 -20.66 -16.49
CA LEU A 7 61.80 -20.78 -15.61
C LEU A 7 60.48 -20.58 -16.41
N LEU A 8 59.79 -21.69 -16.63
CA LEU A 8 58.34 -21.78 -16.81
C LEU A 8 57.70 -21.72 -15.41
N LEU A 9 56.87 -20.72 -15.13
CA LEU A 9 55.85 -20.63 -14.04
C LEU A 9 55.31 -19.19 -14.11
N GLY A 10 54.13 -18.89 -14.64
CA GLY A 10 52.86 -19.30 -14.05
C GLY A 10 52.39 -18.19 -13.08
N LEU A 11 51.54 -17.27 -13.54
CA LEU A 11 50.64 -16.52 -12.66
C LEU A 11 49.43 -16.04 -13.47
N PHE A 12 48.47 -16.95 -13.57
CA PHE A 12 47.06 -16.66 -13.69
C PHE A 12 46.68 -15.64 -12.59
N ALA A 13 46.65 -14.35 -12.93
CA ALA A 13 45.96 -13.35 -12.11
C ALA A 13 44.45 -13.53 -12.34
N LEU A 14 43.89 -14.66 -11.89
CA LEU A 14 42.46 -14.80 -11.72
C LEU A 14 42.07 -13.81 -10.64
N ALA A 15 41.37 -12.77 -11.09
CA ALA A 15 40.67 -11.81 -10.29
C ALA A 15 40.02 -12.50 -9.07
N LEU A 16 40.63 -12.34 -7.90
CA LEU A 16 39.95 -12.47 -6.61
C LEU A 16 39.05 -11.24 -6.44
N GLY A 17 38.19 -10.99 -7.42
CA GLY A 17 37.00 -10.21 -7.21
C GLY A 17 36.15 -11.02 -6.24
N SER A 18 36.28 -10.74 -4.95
CA SER A 18 35.31 -11.17 -3.96
C SER A 18 33.93 -10.93 -4.58
N PRO A 19 33.01 -11.91 -4.64
CA PRO A 19 31.71 -11.65 -5.22
C PRO A 19 31.13 -10.48 -4.44
N ALA A 20 30.98 -9.34 -5.11
CA ALA A 20 30.33 -8.18 -4.52
C ALA A 20 29.03 -8.72 -3.96
N ARG A 21 28.88 -8.69 -2.63
CA ARG A 21 27.67 -9.22 -1.97
C ARG A 21 26.54 -8.32 -2.44
N ALA A 22 25.89 -8.71 -3.52
CA ALA A 22 24.89 -7.90 -4.18
C ALA A 22 23.75 -7.62 -3.19
N ASP A 23 23.35 -6.36 -3.10
CA ASP A 23 22.14 -6.01 -2.38
C ASP A 23 20.95 -6.66 -3.05
N ILE A 24 19.97 -7.06 -2.23
CA ILE A 24 18.72 -7.63 -2.68
C ILE A 24 17.58 -6.70 -2.33
N THR A 25 16.45 -6.90 -3.02
CA THR A 25 15.20 -6.20 -2.73
C THR A 25 14.13 -7.21 -2.33
N ARG A 26 13.34 -6.89 -1.30
CA ARG A 26 12.11 -7.61 -0.92
C ARG A 26 11.01 -6.60 -0.65
N GLY A 27 9.76 -6.99 -0.87
CA GLY A 27 8.62 -6.09 -0.77
C GLY A 27 7.45 -6.67 0.00
N CYS A 28 6.52 -5.78 0.31
CA CYS A 28 5.24 -6.06 0.95
C CYS A 28 4.16 -5.27 0.21
N ARG A 29 2.92 -5.70 0.34
CA ARG A 29 1.73 -5.00 -0.18
C ARG A 29 0.84 -4.58 0.95
N ALA A 30 0.07 -3.53 0.73
CA ALA A 30 -0.98 -3.15 1.67
C ALA A 30 -2.25 -2.71 0.96
N SER A 31 -3.35 -2.71 1.71
CA SER A 31 -4.61 -2.11 1.28
C SER A 31 -5.31 -1.44 2.45
N ILE A 32 -6.05 -0.37 2.17
CA ILE A 32 -7.06 0.17 3.08
C ILE A 32 -8.42 -0.24 2.52
N MET A 33 -9.27 -0.76 3.39
CA MET A 33 -10.58 -1.30 3.07
C MET A 33 -11.63 -0.76 4.04
N VAL A 34 -12.85 -0.66 3.55
CA VAL A 34 -14.04 -0.38 4.35
C VAL A 34 -14.87 -1.65 4.45
N MET A 35 -15.41 -1.92 5.64
CA MET A 35 -16.18 -3.11 5.95
C MET A 35 -17.44 -2.73 6.71
N GLY A 36 -18.50 -3.51 6.52
CA GLY A 36 -19.77 -3.31 7.20
C GLY A 36 -20.94 -3.88 6.40
N PRO A 37 -22.10 -4.07 7.03
CA PRO A 37 -23.29 -4.60 6.37
C PRO A 37 -23.80 -3.69 5.23
N GLU A 38 -23.40 -2.42 5.22
CA GLU A 38 -23.71 -1.44 4.18
C GLU A 38 -22.78 -1.52 2.96
N ILE A 39 -21.65 -2.21 3.08
CA ILE A 39 -20.64 -2.29 2.02
C ILE A 39 -20.95 -3.47 1.11
N THR A 40 -20.83 -3.27 -0.20
CA THR A 40 -20.95 -4.35 -1.19
C THR A 40 -20.02 -5.52 -0.81
N ALA A 41 -20.56 -6.74 -0.76
CA ALA A 41 -19.84 -7.94 -0.30
C ALA A 41 -19.23 -7.84 1.12
N ASN A 42 -19.75 -6.95 1.98
CA ASN A 42 -19.28 -6.64 3.33
C ASN A 42 -17.84 -6.12 3.45
N LEU A 43 -17.15 -5.93 2.32
CA LEU A 43 -15.76 -5.49 2.27
C LEU A 43 -15.48 -4.87 0.90
N GLN A 44 -14.95 -3.65 0.91
CA GLN A 44 -14.52 -2.96 -0.30
C GLN A 44 -13.12 -2.38 -0.10
N ARG A 45 -12.19 -2.73 -0.99
CA ARG A 45 -10.87 -2.08 -1.03
C ARG A 45 -11.00 -0.70 -1.63
N LEU A 46 -10.31 0.26 -1.02
CA LEU A 46 -10.36 1.67 -1.41
C LEU A 46 -9.04 2.11 -2.04
N ILE A 47 -7.92 1.64 -1.49
CA ILE A 47 -6.57 1.93 -1.97
C ILE A 47 -5.71 0.67 -1.82
N GLU A 48 -4.78 0.51 -2.75
CA GLU A 48 -3.75 -0.52 -2.71
C GLU A 48 -2.37 0.13 -2.83
N MET A 49 -1.39 -0.49 -2.19
CA MET A 49 -0.04 0.01 -2.04
C MET A 49 0.98 -1.13 -2.17
N ASP A 50 2.16 -0.82 -2.66
CA ASP A 50 3.29 -1.75 -2.72
C ASP A 50 4.58 -0.99 -2.41
N ALA A 51 5.41 -1.59 -1.55
CA ALA A 51 6.68 -1.02 -1.14
C ALA A 51 7.78 -2.07 -1.18
N SER A 52 9.00 -1.61 -1.35
CA SER A 52 10.19 -2.45 -1.29
C SER A 52 11.24 -1.87 -0.36
N GLY A 53 12.05 -2.76 0.22
CA GLY A 53 13.27 -2.41 0.92
C GLY A 53 14.48 -3.07 0.28
N THR A 54 15.56 -2.33 0.22
CA THR A 54 16.88 -2.79 -0.23
C THR A 54 17.72 -3.15 0.99
N CYS A 55 18.44 -4.25 0.96
CA CYS A 55 19.29 -4.71 2.07
C CYS A 55 20.37 -5.67 1.56
N ARG A 56 21.34 -6.02 2.43
CA ARG A 56 22.35 -7.03 2.11
C ARG A 56 21.69 -8.40 1.92
N ARG A 57 22.20 -9.20 0.99
CA ARG A 57 21.70 -10.57 0.73
C ARG A 57 21.61 -11.47 1.96
N THR A 58 22.47 -11.26 2.96
CA THR A 58 22.49 -12.03 4.21
C THR A 58 21.41 -11.62 5.21
N GLN A 59 20.63 -10.56 4.94
CA GLN A 59 19.62 -10.01 5.85
C GLN A 59 18.27 -9.79 5.16
N PRO A 60 17.68 -10.80 4.47
CA PRO A 60 16.46 -10.63 3.68
C PRO A 60 15.25 -10.13 4.49
N ASN A 61 15.20 -10.43 5.79
CA ASN A 61 14.14 -9.93 6.68
C ASN A 61 14.23 -8.42 6.91
N GLN A 62 15.43 -7.83 6.84
CA GLN A 62 15.60 -6.39 6.97
C GLN A 62 14.99 -5.63 5.78
N CYS A 63 15.12 -6.15 4.56
CA CYS A 63 14.45 -5.59 3.38
C CYS A 63 12.93 -5.52 3.59
N ARG A 64 12.34 -6.58 4.14
CA ARG A 64 10.90 -6.68 4.36
C ARG A 64 10.43 -5.77 5.49
N LEU A 65 11.17 -5.71 6.60
CA LEU A 65 10.91 -4.75 7.67
C LEU A 65 10.91 -3.31 7.16
N ARG A 66 11.86 -2.96 6.30
CA ARG A 66 11.91 -1.63 5.66
C ARG A 66 10.69 -1.37 4.78
N ALA A 67 10.30 -2.34 3.94
CA ALA A 67 9.08 -2.23 3.12
C ALA A 67 7.82 -2.07 3.99
N HIS A 68 7.69 -2.86 5.05
CA HIS A 68 6.58 -2.79 6.01
C HIS A 68 6.50 -1.42 6.69
N GLN A 69 7.62 -0.88 7.17
CA GLN A 69 7.69 0.46 7.76
C GLN A 69 7.28 1.55 6.76
N THR A 70 7.73 1.45 5.50
CA THR A 70 7.31 2.39 4.44
C THR A 70 5.79 2.34 4.24
N LEU A 71 5.18 1.14 4.20
CA LEU A 71 3.72 0.99 4.08
C LEU A 71 2.98 1.57 5.29
N ARG A 72 3.45 1.31 6.52
CA ARG A 72 2.84 1.88 7.73
C ARG A 72 2.89 3.40 7.74
N ALA A 73 4.01 3.99 7.34
CA ALA A 73 4.15 5.44 7.22
C ALA A 73 3.15 6.01 6.19
N CYS A 74 3.02 5.34 5.03
CA CYS A 74 2.04 5.72 4.02
C CYS A 74 0.59 5.60 4.52
N ILE A 75 0.21 4.47 5.13
CA ILE A 75 -1.13 4.25 5.72
C ILE A 75 -1.46 5.32 6.76
N GLY A 76 -0.52 5.61 7.68
CA GLY A 76 -0.70 6.64 8.69
C GLY A 76 -0.89 8.02 8.07
N ALA A 77 -0.08 8.38 7.07
CA ALA A 77 -0.22 9.65 6.36
C ALA A 77 -1.54 9.77 5.58
N LEU A 78 -1.99 8.69 4.93
CA LEU A 78 -3.29 8.63 4.25
C LEU A 78 -4.44 8.80 5.24
N TRP A 79 -4.35 8.19 6.42
CA TRP A 79 -5.40 8.31 7.43
C TRP A 79 -5.43 9.69 8.09
N VAL A 80 -4.28 10.25 8.45
CA VAL A 80 -4.18 11.62 8.99
C VAL A 80 -4.70 12.62 7.96
N GLY A 81 -4.24 12.49 6.70
CA GLY A 81 -4.67 13.31 5.57
C GLY A 81 -5.90 12.78 4.84
N ARG A 82 -6.78 12.00 5.48
CA ARG A 82 -7.89 11.27 4.82
C ARG A 82 -8.91 12.16 4.11
N GLY A 83 -9.00 13.42 4.52
CA GLY A 83 -9.80 14.45 3.87
C GLY A 83 -9.06 15.22 2.77
N ASN A 84 -7.76 14.97 2.57
CA ASN A 84 -6.96 15.58 1.51
C ASN A 84 -7.20 14.84 0.19
N HIS A 85 -7.03 15.56 -0.92
CA HIS A 85 -7.35 15.03 -2.26
C HIS A 85 -6.08 14.65 -3.03
N ALA A 86 -4.96 14.52 -2.33
CA ALA A 86 -3.65 14.21 -2.88
C ALA A 86 -3.06 13.01 -2.15
N ILE A 87 -2.31 12.19 -2.88
CA ILE A 87 -1.51 11.11 -2.28
C ILE A 87 -0.41 11.77 -1.45
N PRO A 88 -0.34 11.53 -0.12
CA PRO A 88 0.66 12.12 0.75
C PRO A 88 2.07 11.76 0.30
N ALA A 89 3.05 12.62 0.63
CA ALA A 89 4.46 12.39 0.30
C ALA A 89 4.91 10.97 0.70
N ALA A 90 4.60 10.51 1.93
CA ALA A 90 4.98 9.16 2.38
C ALA A 90 4.51 8.00 1.47
N CYS A 91 3.54 8.23 0.57
CA CYS A 91 2.98 7.27 -0.36
C CYS A 91 3.45 7.43 -1.81
N GLN A 92 4.24 8.47 -2.13
CA GLN A 92 4.69 8.73 -3.49
C GLN A 92 5.88 7.87 -3.89
N THR A 93 5.89 7.46 -5.15
CA THR A 93 6.88 6.55 -5.72
C THR A 93 8.30 7.09 -5.64
N GLY A 94 9.26 6.21 -5.39
CA GLY A 94 10.69 6.56 -5.45
C GLY A 94 11.18 7.47 -4.33
N MET A 95 10.31 7.86 -3.38
CA MET A 95 10.75 8.54 -2.17
C MET A 95 11.25 7.53 -1.15
N GLY A 96 12.52 7.69 -0.78
CA GLY A 96 13.17 6.94 0.30
C GLY A 96 14.50 6.30 -0.10
N GLY A 97 15.36 6.12 0.92
CA GLY A 97 16.66 5.45 0.81
C GLY A 97 16.53 3.93 0.82
N SER A 98 16.76 3.29 1.96
CA SER A 98 16.72 1.82 2.05
C SER A 98 15.33 1.18 1.99
N GLY A 99 14.26 1.99 2.02
CA GLY A 99 12.87 1.57 1.83
C GLY A 99 12.16 2.60 0.95
N ARG A 100 11.31 2.15 0.04
CA ARG A 100 10.65 3.01 -0.96
C ARG A 100 9.26 2.50 -1.32
N MET A 101 8.39 3.44 -1.66
CA MET A 101 7.11 3.12 -2.31
C MET A 101 7.36 2.76 -3.78
N ASN A 102 6.81 1.62 -4.20
CA ASN A 102 6.85 1.17 -5.60
C ASN A 102 5.63 1.66 -6.37
N TRP A 103 4.46 1.75 -5.71
CA TRP A 103 3.26 2.42 -6.21
C TRP A 103 2.19 2.54 -5.11
N THR A 104 1.29 3.51 -5.31
CA THR A 104 0.05 3.69 -4.54
C THR A 104 -1.07 3.95 -5.53
N ARG A 105 -2.19 3.22 -5.44
CA ARG A 105 -3.31 3.35 -6.38
C ARG A 105 -4.66 3.32 -5.69
N TRP A 106 -5.55 4.20 -6.12
CA TRP A 106 -6.96 4.11 -5.77
C TRP A 106 -7.60 2.94 -6.51
N VAL A 107 -8.47 2.19 -5.82
CA VAL A 107 -9.19 1.06 -6.41
C VAL A 107 -10.45 1.57 -7.13
N GLY A 108 -10.58 1.22 -8.40
CA GLY A 108 -11.72 1.60 -9.23
C GLY A 108 -11.81 3.11 -9.53
N ILE A 109 -12.77 3.45 -10.39
CA ILE A 109 -13.00 4.82 -10.84
C ILE A 109 -14.20 5.40 -10.07
N SER A 110 -14.01 6.55 -9.43
CA SER A 110 -15.07 7.31 -8.77
C SER A 110 -15.03 8.76 -9.30
N PRO A 111 -15.52 8.98 -10.53
CA PRO A 111 -15.25 10.22 -11.28
C PRO A 111 -16.02 11.43 -10.74
N ASN A 112 -17.08 11.20 -9.93
CA ASN A 112 -18.02 12.22 -9.48
C ASN A 112 -18.00 12.39 -7.95
N LEU A 113 -16.88 12.12 -7.29
CA LEU A 113 -16.76 12.45 -5.87
C LEU A 113 -16.75 13.98 -5.70
N PRO A 114 -17.46 14.54 -4.70
CA PRO A 114 -17.52 15.98 -4.46
C PRO A 114 -16.14 16.65 -4.37
N HIS A 115 -15.16 15.89 -3.89
CA HIS A 115 -13.78 16.33 -3.68
C HIS A 115 -12.79 15.68 -4.67
N GLY A 116 -13.28 15.16 -5.79
CA GLY A 116 -12.47 14.49 -6.80
C GLY A 116 -12.11 13.03 -6.46
N PRO A 117 -11.57 12.28 -7.42
CA PRO A 117 -11.41 10.82 -7.33
C PRO A 117 -10.38 10.35 -6.29
N ASN A 118 -9.66 11.26 -5.64
CA ASN A 118 -8.48 10.97 -4.82
C ASN A 118 -8.69 11.27 -3.32
N SER A 119 -9.93 11.24 -2.83
CA SER A 119 -10.24 11.43 -1.41
C SER A 119 -10.63 10.10 -0.76
N LEU A 120 -9.86 9.67 0.26
CA LEU A 120 -10.12 8.43 0.99
C LEU A 120 -11.48 8.50 1.70
N VAL A 121 -11.76 9.62 2.36
CA VAL A 121 -13.03 9.84 3.07
C VAL A 121 -14.23 9.81 2.14
N ASP A 122 -14.15 10.42 0.96
CA ASP A 122 -15.26 10.42 0.03
C ASP A 122 -15.51 9.05 -0.59
N ARG A 123 -14.43 8.27 -0.80
CA ARG A 123 -14.57 6.87 -1.19
C ARG A 123 -15.25 6.05 -0.11
N ILE A 124 -14.85 6.18 1.16
CA ILE A 124 -15.54 5.54 2.31
C ILE A 124 -17.03 5.89 2.30
N ARG A 125 -17.37 7.18 2.18
CA ARG A 125 -18.75 7.66 2.19
C ARG A 125 -19.55 7.14 0.99
N ARG A 126 -18.95 7.15 -0.21
CA ARG A 126 -19.58 6.63 -1.42
C ARG A 126 -19.91 5.15 -1.27
N GLU A 127 -18.95 4.34 -0.84
CA GLU A 127 -19.15 2.90 -0.68
C GLU A 127 -20.18 2.57 0.41
N ALA A 128 -20.29 3.38 1.46
CA ALA A 128 -21.28 3.18 2.52
C ALA A 128 -22.70 3.64 2.14
N CYS A 129 -22.83 4.73 1.38
CA CYS A 129 -24.13 5.37 1.17
C CYS A 129 -24.78 5.04 -0.18
N CYS A 130 -23.97 4.83 -1.23
CA CYS A 130 -24.47 4.82 -2.61
C CYS A 130 -24.97 3.47 -3.12
N PRO A 131 -24.31 2.33 -2.85
CA PRO A 131 -24.77 1.02 -3.33
C PRO A 131 -26.22 0.71 -2.94
N THR A 132 -26.64 1.14 -1.75
CA THR A 132 -27.97 0.90 -1.20
C THR A 132 -28.86 2.14 -1.10
N ARG A 133 -28.42 3.29 -1.64
CA ARG A 133 -29.13 4.59 -1.56
C ARG A 133 -29.66 4.95 -0.17
N ARG A 134 -28.82 4.80 0.86
CA ARG A 134 -29.21 5.03 2.25
C ARG A 134 -29.29 6.51 2.62
N PHE A 135 -30.24 6.87 3.47
CA PHE A 135 -30.44 8.24 3.96
C PHE A 135 -30.24 8.38 5.48
N ASP A 136 -30.06 7.26 6.17
CA ASP A 136 -29.82 7.14 7.61
C ASP A 136 -28.33 7.31 7.96
N VAL A 137 -28.05 7.27 9.27
CA VAL A 137 -26.69 7.25 9.80
C VAL A 137 -26.19 5.81 9.88
N VAL A 138 -25.06 5.54 9.24
CA VAL A 138 -24.43 4.22 9.21
C VAL A 138 -23.08 4.25 9.92
N HIS A 139 -22.63 3.08 10.39
CA HIS A 139 -21.31 2.91 11.02
C HIS A 139 -20.56 1.81 10.29
N VAL A 140 -19.42 2.18 9.71
CA VAL A 140 -18.57 1.24 8.99
C VAL A 140 -17.23 1.10 9.70
N ARG A 141 -16.56 -0.03 9.51
CA ARG A 141 -15.19 -0.24 9.96
C ARG A 141 -14.24 0.13 8.83
N VAL A 142 -13.20 0.90 9.13
CA VAL A 142 -12.10 1.21 8.20
C VAL A 142 -10.85 0.50 8.71
N ARG A 143 -10.28 -0.36 7.89
CA ARG A 143 -9.18 -1.25 8.26
C ARG A 143 -8.06 -1.17 7.24
N TYR A 144 -6.82 -1.34 7.69
CA TYR A 144 -5.72 -1.66 6.79
C TYR A 144 -5.28 -3.11 6.96
N GLY A 145 -4.70 -3.67 5.90
CA GLY A 145 -3.99 -4.93 5.95
C GLY A 145 -2.71 -4.85 5.13
N ILE A 146 -1.61 -5.36 5.68
CA ILE A 146 -0.32 -5.55 5.03
C ILE A 146 -0.14 -7.05 4.80
N THR A 147 0.22 -7.42 3.58
CA THR A 147 0.48 -8.80 3.15
C THR A 147 1.86 -8.89 2.52
N GLY A 148 2.49 -10.07 2.58
CA GLY A 148 3.73 -10.30 1.85
C GLY A 148 4.36 -11.64 2.18
N ASP A 149 5.48 -11.91 1.53
CA ASP A 149 6.30 -13.10 1.73
C ASP A 149 6.94 -13.16 3.12
N ASP A 150 7.34 -14.37 3.54
CA ASP A 150 8.04 -14.71 4.79
C ASP A 150 8.92 -13.55 5.31
N GLY A 151 8.50 -12.83 6.34
CA GLY A 151 9.29 -11.75 6.97
C GLY A 151 8.77 -10.32 6.77
N CYS A 152 7.63 -10.09 6.10
CA CYS A 152 6.95 -8.79 6.16
C CYS A 152 6.43 -8.42 7.57
N SER A 153 6.23 -9.40 8.47
CA SER A 153 5.96 -9.19 9.91
C SER A 153 7.21 -9.20 10.79
N GLY A 154 8.41 -9.44 10.23
CA GLY A 154 9.62 -9.72 11.01
C GLY A 154 9.66 -11.11 11.68
N SER A 155 8.59 -11.92 11.56
CA SER A 155 8.54 -13.29 12.07
C SER A 155 8.94 -14.31 11.01
N ALA A 156 9.66 -15.37 11.42
CA ALA A 156 10.07 -16.46 10.55
C ALA A 156 8.97 -17.54 10.53
N GLY A 157 8.13 -17.53 9.48
CA GLY A 157 7.25 -18.66 9.15
C GLY A 157 5.92 -18.24 8.51
N GLY A 158 5.65 -18.74 7.29
CA GLY A 158 4.31 -18.90 6.73
C GLY A 158 4.04 -18.17 5.41
N ARG A 159 3.57 -18.93 4.40
CA ARG A 159 3.15 -18.51 3.05
C ARG A 159 2.26 -17.26 3.08
N TYR A 160 2.62 -16.19 2.35
CA TYR A 160 1.75 -15.06 1.93
C TYR A 160 0.51 -14.77 2.81
N GLU A 161 0.69 -14.58 4.12
CA GLU A 161 -0.39 -14.29 5.05
C GLU A 161 -0.52 -12.78 5.31
N THR A 162 -1.66 -12.34 5.86
CA THR A 162 -1.79 -10.99 6.40
C THR A 162 -0.85 -10.87 7.60
N VAL A 163 0.19 -10.06 7.45
CA VAL A 163 1.30 -9.95 8.41
C VAL A 163 1.09 -8.86 9.46
N ASP A 164 0.27 -7.86 9.14
CA ASP A 164 -0.12 -6.76 10.02
C ASP A 164 -1.49 -6.26 9.54
N GLN A 165 -2.42 -6.08 10.46
CA GLN A 165 -3.74 -5.53 10.18
C GLN A 165 -4.24 -4.81 11.42
N ASP A 166 -4.83 -3.64 11.23
CA ASP A 166 -5.43 -2.89 12.33
C ASP A 166 -6.56 -2.01 11.82
N ASP A 167 -7.46 -1.66 12.73
CA ASP A 167 -8.59 -0.80 12.45
C ASP A 167 -8.14 0.67 12.58
N LEU A 168 -8.24 1.40 11.47
CA LEU A 168 -8.05 2.86 11.46
C LEU A 168 -9.21 3.56 12.17
N ASP A 169 -10.42 2.99 12.04
CA ASP A 169 -11.61 3.35 12.79
C ASP A 169 -12.57 2.16 12.87
N THR A 170 -12.97 1.77 14.08
CA THR A 170 -13.83 0.61 14.31
C THR A 170 -15.32 0.93 14.10
N ARG A 171 -15.72 2.21 14.17
CA ARG A 171 -17.11 2.69 14.11
C ARG A 171 -17.19 4.04 13.41
N TYR A 172 -16.65 4.12 12.20
CA TYR A 172 -16.67 5.34 11.40
C TYR A 172 -18.10 5.73 11.04
N ARG A 173 -18.62 6.77 11.71
CA ARG A 173 -19.99 7.25 11.57
C ARG A 173 -20.15 8.09 10.30
N ILE A 174 -21.15 7.77 9.49
CA ILE A 174 -21.47 8.47 8.24
C ILE A 174 -22.95 8.81 8.23
N ASP A 175 -23.27 10.08 8.02
CA ASP A 175 -24.63 10.56 7.80
C ASP A 175 -24.94 10.53 6.30
N CYS A 176 -25.57 9.46 5.81
CA CYS A 176 -25.76 9.27 4.38
C CYS A 176 -26.78 10.24 3.78
N GLY A 177 -27.78 10.69 4.55
CA GLY A 177 -28.70 11.73 4.12
C GLY A 177 -27.96 13.03 3.81
N ARG A 178 -27.05 13.45 4.70
CA ARG A 178 -26.18 14.61 4.46
C ARG A 178 -25.23 14.40 3.28
N GLN A 179 -24.59 13.22 3.18
CA GLN A 179 -23.64 12.98 2.08
C GLN A 179 -24.33 12.94 0.71
N GLN A 180 -25.53 12.37 0.61
CA GLN A 180 -26.32 12.40 -0.61
C GLN A 180 -26.70 13.82 -1.02
N ALA A 181 -27.10 14.68 -0.06
CA ALA A 181 -27.37 16.09 -0.32
C ALA A 181 -26.14 16.86 -0.85
N LEU A 182 -24.93 16.42 -0.47
CA LEU A 182 -23.65 16.91 -1.00
C LEU A 182 -23.25 16.28 -2.33
N GLY A 183 -24.06 15.39 -2.89
CA GLY A 183 -23.82 14.75 -4.19
C GLY A 183 -22.83 13.60 -4.16
N ILE A 184 -22.58 12.95 -3.01
CA ILE A 184 -21.58 11.86 -2.89
C ILE A 184 -21.83 10.68 -3.85
N CYS A 185 -23.08 10.49 -4.26
CA CYS A 185 -23.51 9.42 -5.16
C CYS A 185 -23.62 9.86 -6.63
N GLY A 186 -23.13 11.05 -6.98
CA GLY A 186 -23.38 11.69 -8.26
C GLY A 186 -24.78 12.29 -8.34
N SER A 187 -25.08 12.97 -9.45
CA SER A 187 -26.43 13.46 -9.73
C SER A 187 -27.40 12.28 -9.75
N VAL A 188 -28.33 12.26 -8.79
CA VAL A 188 -29.54 11.45 -8.92
C VAL A 188 -30.19 11.87 -10.23
N PRO A 189 -30.46 10.97 -11.20
CA PRO A 189 -31.25 11.36 -12.35
C PRO A 189 -32.55 11.93 -11.79
N ARG A 190 -32.80 13.23 -12.04
CA ARG A 190 -34.11 13.81 -11.78
C ARG A 190 -35.08 12.90 -12.52
N ARG A 191 -35.96 12.21 -11.79
CA ARG A 191 -37.18 11.68 -12.41
C ARG A 191 -37.90 12.88 -12.97
N THR A 192 -37.70 13.17 -14.24
CA THR A 192 -38.68 13.85 -15.05
C THR A 192 -39.83 12.86 -15.14
N ASN A 193 -40.79 12.95 -14.21
CA ASN A 193 -42.10 12.39 -14.48
C ASN A 193 -42.66 13.16 -15.69
N PRO A 194 -43.12 12.46 -16.75
CA PRO A 194 -44.06 13.06 -17.69
C PRO A 194 -45.38 13.42 -16.99
#